data_AF-Q3SKF3-F1
#
_entry.id   AF-Q3SKF3-F1
#
_cell.length_a   1.000
_cell.length_b   1.000
_cell.length_c   1.000
_cell.angle_alpha   90.00
_cell.angle_beta   90.00
_cell.angle_gamma   90.00
#
_symmetry.space_group_name_H-M   'P 1'
#
loop_
_entity.id
_entity.type
_entity.pdbx_description
1 polymer ?
#
loop_
_entity_poly.entity_id
_entity_poly.type
_entity_poly.pdbx_seq_one_letter_code
_entity_poly.pdbx_strand_id
1 'polypeptide(L)'
;MVFKQGIRAFILTAGVFACTAVSATSVAVVGLFRDKAIVSIDGGKPLTLSRGQTVSGVTLIAADSDRVAVDVDGERRSLGMGQSFAGGAQTAARQSVSLTADARGHFAANGALNGYPITFLVDTGATAVAIGAAEARRLGLDYRSGTAARVNTAAGAVPAWRVTFHTVKVGGISVNQVEGLVVESGLDVPLLGMSFLNRMDMTRDGQTMTLTRRY
;
A
#
# COMPACT_ATOMS: atom_id res chain seq x y z
N MET A 1 43.24 -61.88 24.42
CA MET A 1 43.90 -60.73 23.77
C MET A 1 42.86 -60.06 22.90
N VAL A 2 42.67 -58.75 23.11
CA VAL A 2 41.52 -57.91 22.76
C VAL A 2 41.62 -57.35 21.34
N PHE A 3 40.51 -57.24 20.59
CA PHE A 3 40.28 -56.23 19.53
C PHE A 3 38.74 -56.03 19.36
N LYS A 4 38.16 -54.93 19.88
CA LYS A 4 37.71 -53.69 19.16
C LYS A 4 36.59 -53.96 18.13
N GLN A 5 35.40 -53.35 18.19
CA GLN A 5 35.13 -51.90 18.07
C GLN A 5 33.74 -51.56 18.66
N GLY A 6 33.64 -50.42 19.34
CA GLY A 6 32.44 -49.93 20.02
C GLY A 6 31.50 -49.13 19.13
N ILE A 7 30.20 -49.34 19.33
CA ILE A 7 29.10 -48.56 18.76
C ILE A 7 29.05 -47.21 19.50
N ARG A 8 29.31 -46.11 18.77
CA ARG A 8 29.09 -44.75 19.27
C ARG A 8 27.63 -44.37 19.05
N ALA A 9 26.82 -44.43 20.10
CA ALA A 9 25.49 -43.82 20.12
C ALA A 9 25.64 -42.31 20.37
N PHE A 10 25.25 -41.51 19.38
CA PHE A 10 25.27 -40.05 19.44
C PHE A 10 23.92 -39.59 20.00
N ILE A 11 23.91 -39.14 21.26
CA ILE A 11 22.72 -38.54 21.90
C ILE A 11 22.60 -37.12 21.36
N LEU A 12 21.60 -36.89 20.50
CA LEU A 12 21.24 -35.57 20.00
C LEU A 12 20.35 -34.89 21.04
N THR A 13 20.90 -33.92 21.77
CA THR A 13 20.16 -33.11 22.74
C THR A 13 19.20 -32.17 21.99
N ALA A 14 17.90 -32.40 22.11
CA ALA A 14 16.87 -31.51 21.56
C ALA A 14 16.82 -30.21 22.38
N GLY A 15 17.30 -29.12 21.79
CA GLY A 15 17.15 -27.77 22.35
C GLY A 15 15.70 -27.32 22.23
N VAL A 16 15.01 -27.22 23.37
CA VAL A 16 13.68 -26.60 23.47
C VAL A 16 13.86 -25.10 23.23
N PHE A 17 13.49 -24.63 22.03
CA PHE A 17 13.32 -23.21 21.76
C PHE A 17 12.04 -22.75 22.48
N ALA A 18 12.21 -22.12 23.64
CA ALA A 18 11.14 -21.38 24.29
C ALA A 18 10.84 -20.14 23.45
N CYS A 19 9.73 -20.19 22.71
CA CYS A 19 9.20 -19.07 21.96
C CYS A 19 8.64 -18.06 22.97
N THR A 20 9.40 -17.03 23.31
CA THR A 20 8.88 -15.89 24.08
C THR A 20 8.01 -15.08 23.14
N ALA A 21 6.69 -15.16 23.34
CA ALA A 21 5.77 -14.23 22.70
C ALA A 21 6.09 -12.83 23.21
N VAL A 22 6.73 -12.01 22.38
CA VAL A 22 6.84 -10.56 22.60
C VAL A 22 5.42 -10.01 22.50
N SER A 23 4.81 -9.73 23.64
CA SER A 23 3.60 -8.91 23.71
C SER A 23 3.95 -7.53 23.20
N ALA A 24 3.14 -7.03 22.29
CA ALA A 24 3.51 -5.87 21.53
C ALA A 24 2.78 -4.64 22.08
N THR A 25 3.56 -3.65 22.53
CA THR A 25 3.09 -2.46 23.26
C THR A 25 2.33 -1.50 22.35
N SER A 26 1.07 -1.21 22.66
CA SER A 26 0.25 -0.22 21.96
C SER A 26 0.29 1.15 22.64
N VAL A 27 0.34 2.23 21.86
CA VAL A 27 0.42 3.62 22.33
C VAL A 27 -0.58 4.48 21.56
N ALA A 28 -1.60 5.02 22.22
CA ALA A 28 -2.56 5.95 21.64
C ALA A 28 -2.31 7.38 22.12
N VAL A 29 -2.32 8.36 21.22
CA VAL A 29 -2.15 9.78 21.57
C VAL A 29 -3.52 10.39 21.88
N VAL A 30 -3.74 10.73 23.14
CA VAL A 30 -5.00 11.30 23.67
C VAL A 30 -4.95 12.82 23.72
N GLY A 31 -3.76 13.43 23.83
CA GLY A 31 -3.60 14.88 23.83
C GLY A 31 -2.16 15.30 23.54
N LEU A 32 -2.00 16.46 22.92
CA LEU A 32 -0.70 17.01 22.52
C LEU A 32 -0.54 18.44 23.04
N PHE A 33 0.65 18.72 23.58
CA PHE A 33 1.05 20.03 24.08
C PHE A 33 2.50 20.29 23.66
N ARG A 34 2.93 21.55 23.78
CA ARG A 34 4.34 21.88 23.62
C ARG A 34 5.15 21.11 24.67
N ASP A 35 6.05 20.23 24.20
CA ASP A 35 6.95 19.40 25.00
C ASP A 35 6.28 18.33 25.91
N LYS A 36 4.96 18.12 25.79
CA LYS A 36 4.22 17.09 26.54
C LYS A 36 3.20 16.40 25.67
N ALA A 37 2.96 15.12 25.94
CA ALA A 37 1.88 14.36 25.30
C ALA A 37 1.12 13.56 26.34
N ILE A 38 -0.20 13.49 26.20
CA ILE A 38 -1.02 12.54 26.94
C ILE A 38 -1.15 11.29 26.06
N VAL A 39 -0.65 10.17 26.55
CA VAL A 39 -0.66 8.90 25.84
C VAL A 39 -1.35 7.82 26.68
N SER A 40 -2.06 6.91 26.02
CA SER A 40 -2.62 5.71 26.62
C SER A 40 -1.82 4.52 26.11
N ILE A 41 -1.20 3.77 27.01
CA ILE A 41 -0.38 2.59 26.67
C ILE A 41 -1.20 1.34 27.00
N ASP A 42 -1.33 0.41 26.05
CA ASP A 42 -2.07 -0.86 26.22
C ASP A 42 -3.53 -0.70 26.65
N GLY A 43 -4.17 0.38 26.19
CA GLY A 43 -5.54 0.73 26.59
C GLY A 43 -5.68 1.14 28.06
N GLY A 44 -4.57 1.39 28.75
CA GLY A 44 -4.52 1.83 30.13
C GLY A 44 -5.00 3.27 30.34
N LYS A 45 -4.91 3.75 31.58
CA LYS A 45 -5.29 5.14 31.91
C LYS A 45 -4.37 6.12 31.15
N PRO A 46 -4.89 7.24 30.62
CA PRO A 46 -4.07 8.26 29.98
C PRO A 46 -2.99 8.80 30.93
N LEU A 47 -1.74 8.78 30.48
CA LEU A 47 -0.56 9.24 31.21
C LEU A 47 0.05 10.42 30.48
N THR A 48 0.47 11.44 31.23
CA THR A 48 1.21 12.56 30.65
C THR A 48 2.69 12.24 30.63
N LEU A 49 3.29 12.27 29.44
CA LEU A 49 4.74 12.21 29.25
C LEU A 49 5.29 13.60 28.94
N SER A 50 6.44 13.92 29.52
CA SER A 50 7.26 15.09 29.17
C SER A 50 8.47 14.68 28.33
N ARG A 51 9.00 15.58 27.51
CA ARG A 51 10.19 15.32 26.68
C ARG A 51 11.33 14.70 27.49
N GLY A 52 11.82 13.54 27.05
CA GLY A 52 12.84 12.72 27.69
C GLY A 52 12.32 11.69 28.71
N GLN A 53 11.02 11.68 29.02
CA GLN A 53 10.44 10.78 30.01
C GLN A 53 10.07 9.42 29.38
N THR A 54 10.44 8.33 30.05
CA THR A 54 10.10 6.96 29.68
C THR A 54 9.08 6.36 30.63
N VAL A 55 7.99 5.78 30.10
CA VAL A 55 6.99 5.03 30.88
C VAL A 55 6.54 3.81 30.08
N SER A 56 6.53 2.64 30.71
CA SER A 56 6.08 1.36 30.10
C SER A 56 6.71 1.07 28.73
N GLY A 57 8.03 1.29 28.60
CA GLY A 57 8.76 1.06 27.34
C GLY A 57 8.65 2.17 26.30
N VAL A 58 7.91 3.24 26.59
CA VAL A 58 7.68 4.38 25.67
C VAL A 58 8.43 5.61 26.16
N THR A 59 9.38 6.12 25.38
CA THR A 59 10.12 7.36 25.68
C THR A 59 9.63 8.50 24.82
N LEU A 60 9.24 9.62 25.43
CA LEU A 60 8.87 10.81 24.66
C LEU A 60 10.12 11.55 24.16
N ILE A 61 10.35 11.63 22.85
CA ILE A 61 11.51 12.31 22.27
C ILE A 61 11.20 13.78 21.97
N ALA A 62 10.02 14.07 21.41
CA ALA A 62 9.56 15.43 21.12
C ALA A 62 8.03 15.46 21.02
N ALA A 63 7.42 16.58 21.37
CA ALA A 63 5.99 16.82 21.19
C ALA A 63 5.74 18.26 20.77
N ASP A 64 4.93 18.43 19.73
CA ASP A 64 4.34 19.71 19.32
C ASP A 64 2.80 19.61 19.34
N SER A 65 2.10 20.62 18.86
CA SER A 65 0.63 20.68 18.88
C SER A 65 -0.06 19.74 17.89
N ASP A 66 0.67 19.22 16.89
CA ASP A 66 0.15 18.38 15.81
C ASP A 66 0.67 16.93 15.90
N ARG A 67 1.92 16.75 16.35
CA ARG A 67 2.61 15.45 16.37
C ARG A 67 3.41 15.21 17.64
N VAL A 68 3.65 13.94 17.91
CA VAL A 68 4.58 13.45 18.93
C VAL A 68 5.55 12.46 18.31
N ALA A 69 6.82 12.55 18.71
CA ALA A 69 7.84 11.56 18.42
C ALA A 69 8.11 10.75 19.70
N VAL A 70 7.82 9.46 19.67
CA VAL A 70 8.06 8.52 20.79
C VAL A 70 9.02 7.43 20.36
N ASP A 71 9.88 6.99 21.25
CA ASP A 71 10.62 5.73 21.12
C ASP A 71 9.77 4.63 21.75
N VAL A 72 9.47 3.56 21.03
CA VAL A 72 8.79 2.38 21.56
C VAL A 72 9.71 1.19 21.30
N ASP A 73 10.23 0.58 22.36
CA ASP A 73 11.14 -0.56 22.27
C ASP A 73 12.37 -0.34 21.37
N GLY A 74 12.93 0.87 21.34
CA GLY A 74 14.09 1.25 20.54
C GLY A 74 13.79 1.70 19.11
N GLU A 75 12.51 1.76 18.73
CA GLU A 75 12.08 2.27 17.43
C GLU A 75 11.39 3.63 17.55
N ARG A 76 11.95 4.63 16.87
CA ARG A 76 11.41 5.98 16.85
C ARG A 76 10.16 6.05 15.96
N ARG A 77 9.03 6.35 16.55
CA ARG A 77 7.71 6.51 15.91
C ARG A 77 7.22 7.95 16.00
N SER A 78 6.58 8.44 14.94
CA SER A 78 5.89 9.73 14.97
C SER A 78 4.37 9.51 14.84
N LEU A 79 3.62 9.95 15.84
CA LEU A 79 2.17 9.79 15.92
C LEU A 79 1.51 11.19 15.87
N GLY A 80 0.39 11.30 15.18
CA GLY A 80 -0.46 12.51 15.21
C GLY A 80 -1.52 12.43 16.31
N MET A 81 -2.18 13.55 16.61
CA MET A 81 -3.33 13.57 17.52
C MET A 81 -4.40 12.56 17.05
N GLY A 82 -4.90 11.71 17.96
CA GLY A 82 -5.91 10.69 17.64
C GLY A 82 -5.37 9.47 16.87
N GLN A 83 -4.07 9.40 16.57
CA GLN A 83 -3.45 8.19 16.05
C GLN A 83 -3.00 7.26 17.18
N SER A 84 -3.19 5.97 16.99
CA SER A 84 -2.69 4.92 17.86
C SER A 84 -1.71 4.00 17.13
N PHE A 85 -0.59 3.74 17.80
CA PHE A 85 0.28 2.61 17.53
C PHE A 85 -0.33 1.40 18.25
N ALA A 86 -0.61 0.30 17.55
CA ALA A 86 -0.82 -0.99 18.20
C ALA A 86 0.49 -1.75 18.02
N GLY A 87 1.14 -2.09 19.14
CA GLY A 87 2.35 -2.89 19.10
C GLY A 87 2.06 -4.15 18.32
N GLY A 88 2.84 -4.29 17.28
CA GLY A 88 2.71 -5.26 16.23
C GLY A 88 3.62 -4.70 15.16
N ALA A 89 4.41 -5.54 14.52
CA ALA A 89 5.13 -5.11 13.34
C ALA A 89 4.16 -4.28 12.50
N GLN A 90 4.55 -3.07 12.09
CA GLN A 90 3.91 -2.47 10.94
C GLN A 90 4.08 -3.48 9.81
N THR A 91 3.11 -4.37 9.62
CA THR A 91 2.74 -4.76 8.27
C THR A 91 2.49 -3.43 7.61
N ALA A 92 3.49 -2.95 6.85
CA ALA A 92 3.44 -1.67 6.16
C ALA A 92 2.01 -1.51 5.66
N ALA A 93 1.27 -0.56 6.25
CA ALA A 93 -0.18 -0.48 6.02
C ALA A 93 -0.36 -0.52 4.51
N ARG A 94 -0.98 -1.61 4.02
CA ARG A 94 -1.01 -1.90 2.58
C ARG A 94 -1.56 -0.66 1.91
N GLN A 95 -0.80 -0.10 0.96
CA GLN A 95 -1.15 1.14 0.29
C GLN A 95 -2.59 1.03 -0.21
N SER A 96 -3.45 1.94 0.23
CA SER A 96 -4.87 1.90 -0.12
C SER A 96 -5.37 3.25 -0.61
N VAL A 97 -6.49 3.22 -1.33
CA VAL A 97 -7.20 4.39 -1.81
C VAL A 97 -8.70 4.10 -1.82
N SER A 98 -9.49 5.05 -1.34
CA SER A 98 -10.95 5.00 -1.41
C SER A 98 -11.45 5.94 -2.50
N LEU A 99 -12.31 5.41 -3.37
CA LEU A 99 -12.92 6.08 -4.50
C LEU A 99 -14.42 6.16 -4.25
N THR A 100 -15.01 7.32 -4.53
CA THR A 100 -16.46 7.50 -4.45
C THR A 100 -17.04 7.42 -5.86
N ALA A 101 -18.14 6.69 -6.00
CA ALA A 101 -18.85 6.60 -7.27
C ALA A 101 -19.50 7.94 -7.65
N ASP A 102 -19.55 8.21 -8.95
CA ASP A 102 -20.34 9.31 -9.51
C ASP A 102 -21.85 9.00 -9.47
N ALA A 103 -22.67 9.95 -9.92
CA ALA A 103 -24.13 9.78 -9.99
C ALA A 103 -24.59 8.61 -10.89
N ARG A 104 -23.69 8.09 -11.74
CA ARG A 104 -23.94 6.96 -12.65
C ARG A 104 -23.40 5.65 -12.07
N GLY A 105 -22.77 5.66 -10.89
CA GLY A 105 -22.20 4.50 -10.24
C GLY A 105 -20.78 4.13 -10.69
N HIS A 106 -20.11 4.99 -11.48
CA HIS A 106 -18.74 4.75 -11.93
C HIS A 106 -17.71 5.32 -10.95
N PHE A 107 -16.55 4.68 -10.86
CA PHE A 107 -15.45 5.14 -10.02
C PHE A 107 -14.37 5.81 -10.88
N ALA A 108 -14.13 7.09 -10.62
CA ALA A 108 -13.00 7.81 -11.18
C ALA A 108 -11.82 7.76 -10.21
N ALA A 109 -10.63 7.50 -10.73
CA ALA A 109 -9.40 7.33 -9.98
C ALA A 109 -8.36 8.35 -10.47
N ASN A 110 -8.12 9.38 -9.66
CA ASN A 110 -7.05 10.34 -9.92
C ASN A 110 -5.69 9.68 -9.69
N GLY A 111 -4.80 9.86 -10.65
CA GLY A 111 -3.56 9.12 -10.70
C GLY A 111 -2.49 9.76 -11.57
N ALA A 112 -1.49 8.95 -11.88
CA ALA A 112 -0.46 9.32 -12.82
C ALA A 112 -0.03 8.12 -13.66
N LEU A 113 0.31 8.37 -14.91
CA LEU A 113 0.88 7.39 -15.84
C LEU A 113 2.24 7.89 -16.29
N ASN A 114 3.29 7.12 -16.01
CA ASN A 114 4.69 7.51 -16.22
C ASN A 114 5.05 8.88 -15.63
N GLY A 115 4.42 9.23 -14.50
CA GLY A 115 4.63 10.51 -13.81
C GLY A 115 3.72 11.66 -14.27
N TYR A 116 2.96 11.49 -15.35
CA TYR A 116 2.03 12.50 -15.84
C TYR A 116 0.63 12.34 -15.22
N PRO A 117 0.00 13.44 -14.75
CA PRO A 117 -1.34 13.38 -14.18
C PRO A 117 -2.41 12.90 -15.17
N ILE A 118 -3.24 11.97 -14.72
CA ILE A 118 -4.33 11.40 -15.50
C ILE A 118 -5.46 10.96 -14.55
N THR A 119 -6.70 10.99 -15.04
CA THR A 119 -7.85 10.42 -14.33
C THR A 119 -8.32 9.19 -15.08
N PHE A 120 -8.36 8.06 -14.39
CA PHE A 120 -8.86 6.81 -14.94
C PHE A 120 -10.30 6.56 -14.54
N LEU A 121 -11.05 5.89 -15.39
CA LEU A 121 -12.26 5.18 -15.02
C LEU A 121 -11.89 3.76 -14.59
N VAL A 122 -12.36 3.30 -13.42
CA VAL A 122 -12.17 1.90 -13.02
C VAL A 122 -13.04 1.01 -13.91
N ASP A 123 -12.40 0.08 -14.62
CA ASP A 123 -13.08 -0.84 -15.53
C ASP A 123 -12.57 -2.27 -15.32
N THR A 124 -13.37 -3.08 -14.61
CA THR A 124 -13.07 -4.51 -14.38
C THR A 124 -13.27 -5.38 -15.63
N GLY A 125 -13.91 -4.85 -16.67
CA GLY A 125 -14.07 -5.53 -17.96
C GLY A 125 -12.86 -5.33 -18.90
N ALA A 126 -12.04 -4.30 -18.66
CA ALA A 126 -10.83 -4.06 -19.42
C ALA A 126 -9.69 -4.99 -18.96
N THR A 127 -9.09 -5.72 -19.90
CA THR A 127 -7.98 -6.65 -19.59
C THR A 127 -6.68 -5.94 -19.18
N ALA A 128 -6.45 -4.73 -19.67
CA ALA A 128 -5.27 -3.92 -19.39
C ALA A 128 -5.65 -2.46 -19.12
N VAL A 129 -4.74 -1.70 -18.50
CA VAL A 129 -4.84 -0.23 -18.45
C VAL A 129 -4.86 0.30 -19.88
N ALA A 130 -5.85 1.11 -20.23
CA ALA A 130 -6.03 1.58 -21.60
C ALA A 130 -6.08 3.10 -21.67
N ILE A 131 -5.44 3.68 -22.67
CA ILE A 131 -5.52 5.12 -22.98
C ILE A 131 -5.74 5.32 -24.48
N GLY A 132 -6.34 6.45 -24.86
CA GLY A 132 -6.47 6.83 -26.26
C GLY A 132 -5.15 7.32 -26.86
N ALA A 133 -5.00 7.21 -28.18
CA ALA A 133 -3.82 7.72 -28.90
C ALA A 133 -3.59 9.23 -28.76
N ALA A 134 -4.65 10.02 -28.58
CA ALA A 134 -4.53 11.46 -28.28
C ALA A 134 -3.83 11.67 -26.93
N GLU A 135 -4.23 10.92 -25.91
CA GLU A 135 -3.64 10.99 -24.57
C GLU A 135 -2.20 10.47 -24.58
N ALA A 136 -1.93 9.34 -25.25
CA ALA A 136 -0.57 8.82 -25.38
C ALA A 136 0.39 9.85 -26.02
N ARG A 137 -0.06 10.57 -27.05
CA ARG A 137 0.71 11.67 -27.68
C ARG A 137 0.91 12.85 -26.73
N ARG A 138 -0.13 13.24 -25.98
CA ARG A 138 -0.05 14.31 -24.95
C ARG A 138 1.01 13.98 -23.88
N LEU A 139 1.13 12.71 -23.53
CA LEU A 139 2.10 12.20 -22.57
C LEU A 139 3.49 11.94 -23.16
N GLY A 140 3.70 12.19 -24.46
CA GLY A 140 4.97 11.96 -25.14
C GLY A 140 5.36 10.49 -25.26
N LEU A 141 4.39 9.57 -25.24
CA LEU A 141 4.65 8.13 -25.36
C LEU A 141 4.87 7.76 -26.83
N ASP A 142 6.01 7.13 -27.13
CA ASP A 142 6.21 6.43 -28.40
C ASP A 142 5.52 5.07 -28.37
N TYR A 143 4.18 5.07 -28.40
CA TYR A 143 3.40 3.83 -28.30
C TYR A 143 3.46 2.97 -29.57
N ARG A 144 3.86 3.56 -30.71
CA ARG A 144 3.91 2.85 -31.99
C ARG A 144 5.11 1.90 -32.10
N SER A 145 6.12 2.08 -31.26
CA SER A 145 7.19 1.09 -31.08
C SER A 145 6.71 -0.17 -30.33
N GLY A 146 5.51 -0.15 -29.76
CA GLY A 146 4.88 -1.29 -29.11
C GLY A 146 4.35 -2.34 -30.09
N THR A 147 3.73 -3.39 -29.56
CA THR A 147 3.21 -4.49 -30.37
C THR A 147 1.85 -4.14 -30.93
N ALA A 148 1.71 -4.15 -32.26
CA ALA A 148 0.42 -3.94 -32.91
C ALA A 148 -0.64 -4.96 -32.45
N ALA A 149 -1.84 -4.47 -32.20
CA ALA A 149 -2.98 -5.23 -31.72
C ALA A 149 -4.28 -4.69 -32.32
N ARG A 150 -5.39 -5.38 -32.06
CA ARG A 150 -6.73 -4.88 -32.35
C ARG A 150 -7.61 -5.08 -31.13
N VAL A 151 -8.53 -4.15 -30.91
CA VAL A 151 -9.57 -4.24 -29.88
C VAL A 151 -10.95 -4.17 -30.49
N ASN A 152 -11.84 -5.01 -29.99
CA ASN A 152 -13.23 -4.99 -30.39
C ASN A 152 -13.94 -3.92 -29.56
N THR A 153 -14.52 -2.95 -30.26
CA THR A 153 -15.40 -1.94 -29.68
C THR A 153 -16.82 -2.16 -30.20
N ALA A 154 -17.79 -1.44 -29.66
CA ALA A 154 -19.16 -1.46 -30.17
C ALA A 154 -19.25 -1.02 -31.66
N ALA A 155 -18.31 -0.19 -32.11
CA ALA A 155 -18.21 0.25 -33.51
C ALA A 155 -17.39 -0.69 -34.40
N GLY A 156 -16.87 -1.80 -33.86
CA GLY A 156 -16.03 -2.78 -34.57
C GLY A 156 -14.58 -2.80 -34.09
N ALA A 157 -13.73 -3.53 -34.81
CA ALA A 157 -12.34 -3.77 -34.44
C ALA A 157 -11.44 -2.56 -34.78
N VAL A 158 -10.87 -1.92 -33.78
CA VAL A 158 -10.02 -0.74 -33.90
C VAL A 158 -8.53 -1.11 -33.71
N PRO A 159 -7.59 -0.50 -34.47
CA PRO A 159 -6.16 -0.66 -34.22
C PRO A 159 -5.74 -0.17 -32.83
N ALA A 160 -4.82 -0.91 -32.21
CA ALA A 160 -4.24 -0.56 -30.92
C ALA A 160 -2.78 -1.01 -30.85
N TRP A 161 -2.05 -0.57 -29.82
CA TRP A 161 -0.70 -1.04 -29.52
C TRP A 161 -0.63 -1.48 -28.07
N ARG A 162 -0.09 -2.68 -27.85
CA ARG A 162 0.32 -3.14 -26.54
C ARG A 162 1.61 -2.44 -26.16
N VAL A 163 1.61 -1.84 -24.99
CA VAL A 163 2.74 -1.11 -24.42
C VAL A 163 2.96 -1.56 -22.99
N THR A 164 4.08 -1.18 -22.41
CA THR A 164 4.33 -1.31 -20.97
C THR A 164 4.48 0.08 -20.38
N PHE A 165 3.57 0.44 -19.48
CA PHE A 165 3.71 1.65 -18.70
C PHE A 165 4.72 1.40 -17.58
N HIS A 166 5.74 2.26 -17.47
CA HIS A 166 6.78 2.15 -16.46
C HIS A 166 6.21 2.22 -15.05
N THR A 167 5.28 3.16 -14.83
CA THR A 167 4.60 3.31 -13.55
C THR A 167 3.17 3.80 -13.76
N VAL A 168 2.22 3.16 -13.09
CA VAL A 168 0.84 3.63 -12.93
C VAL A 168 0.59 3.88 -11.43
N LYS A 169 0.11 5.08 -11.10
CA LYS A 169 -0.20 5.50 -9.73
C LYS A 169 -1.67 5.84 -9.58
N VAL A 170 -2.25 5.46 -8.44
CA VAL A 170 -3.59 5.87 -8.01
C VAL A 170 -3.55 6.13 -6.51
N GLY A 171 -3.84 7.35 -6.09
CA GLY A 171 -3.66 7.76 -4.70
C GLY A 171 -2.23 7.46 -4.19
N GLY A 172 -2.12 6.76 -3.06
CA GLY A 172 -0.83 6.33 -2.51
C GLY A 172 -0.24 5.06 -3.14
N ILE A 173 -0.96 4.40 -4.07
CA ILE A 173 -0.57 3.13 -4.68
C ILE A 173 0.27 3.39 -5.93
N SER A 174 1.42 2.73 -6.04
CA SER A 174 2.27 2.79 -7.22
C SER A 174 2.57 1.38 -7.71
N VAL A 175 2.31 1.14 -8.99
CA VAL A 175 2.54 -0.14 -9.64
C VAL A 175 3.46 0.07 -10.82
N ASN A 176 4.53 -0.72 -10.87
CA ASN A 176 5.53 -0.65 -11.94
C ASN A 176 5.29 -1.73 -13.00
N GLN A 177 5.77 -1.46 -14.22
CA GLN A 177 5.73 -2.41 -15.35
C GLN A 177 4.32 -2.96 -15.55
N VAL A 178 3.41 -2.06 -15.91
CA VAL A 178 1.99 -2.37 -16.09
C VAL A 178 1.71 -2.56 -17.57
N GLU A 179 1.17 -3.72 -17.93
CA GLU A 179 0.70 -3.94 -19.30
C GLU A 179 -0.38 -2.92 -19.62
N GLY A 180 -0.22 -2.26 -20.77
CA GLY A 180 -1.07 -1.19 -21.22
C GLY A 180 -1.50 -1.39 -22.67
N LEU A 181 -2.55 -0.67 -23.03
CA LEU A 181 -3.04 -0.59 -24.40
C LEU A 181 -3.25 0.86 -24.81
N VAL A 182 -2.76 1.22 -26.00
CA VAL A 182 -3.08 2.50 -26.64
C VAL A 182 -4.02 2.25 -27.81
N VAL A 183 -5.24 2.79 -27.74
CA VAL A 183 -6.28 2.60 -28.77
C VAL A 183 -6.30 3.79 -29.71
N GLU A 184 -6.27 3.57 -31.05
CA GLU A 184 -6.24 4.70 -32.01
C GLU A 184 -7.49 5.59 -31.89
N SER A 185 -8.67 5.00 -31.71
CA SER A 185 -9.94 5.73 -31.73
C SER A 185 -11.03 5.06 -30.88
N GLY A 186 -12.01 5.84 -30.45
CA GLY A 186 -13.19 5.32 -29.72
C GLY A 186 -12.96 5.06 -28.24
N LEU A 187 -11.84 5.52 -27.69
CA LEU A 187 -11.58 5.54 -26.25
C LEU A 187 -11.37 6.97 -25.77
N ASP A 188 -12.44 7.56 -25.23
CA ASP A 188 -12.46 8.96 -24.79
C ASP A 188 -11.92 9.15 -23.36
N VAL A 189 -12.03 8.11 -22.53
CA VAL A 189 -11.62 8.14 -21.12
C VAL A 189 -10.58 7.05 -20.86
N PRO A 190 -9.45 7.36 -20.21
CA PRO A 190 -8.48 6.37 -19.74
C PRO A 190 -9.14 5.32 -18.82
N LEU A 191 -8.80 4.05 -18.98
CA LEU A 191 -9.34 2.94 -18.20
C LEU A 191 -8.28 2.34 -17.28
N LEU A 192 -8.62 2.15 -16.01
CA LEU A 192 -7.83 1.38 -15.06
C LEU A 192 -8.31 -0.08 -15.10
N GLY A 193 -7.66 -0.87 -15.95
CA GLY A 193 -8.03 -2.26 -16.19
C GLY A 193 -7.31 -3.28 -15.31
N MET A 194 -7.56 -4.56 -15.61
CA MET A 194 -7.15 -5.71 -14.80
C MET A 194 -5.64 -5.90 -14.66
N SER A 195 -4.82 -5.40 -15.61
CA SER A 195 -3.35 -5.41 -15.47
C SER A 195 -2.84 -4.61 -14.26
N PHE A 196 -3.63 -3.65 -13.78
CA PHE A 196 -3.42 -2.95 -12.50
C PHE A 196 -4.28 -3.59 -11.39
N LEU A 197 -5.58 -3.76 -11.62
CA LEU A 197 -6.54 -4.15 -10.57
C LEU A 197 -6.27 -5.53 -9.98
N ASN A 198 -5.67 -6.47 -10.71
CA ASN A 198 -5.31 -7.80 -10.18
C ASN A 198 -4.29 -7.75 -9.03
N ARG A 199 -3.54 -6.65 -8.91
CA ARG A 199 -2.58 -6.42 -7.83
C ARG A 199 -3.22 -5.76 -6.59
N MET A 200 -4.54 -5.55 -6.63
CA MET A 200 -5.33 -4.96 -5.57
C MET A 200 -6.31 -5.98 -4.98
N ASP A 201 -6.55 -5.86 -3.68
CA ASP A 201 -7.79 -6.28 -3.05
C ASP A 201 -8.80 -5.14 -3.26
N MET A 202 -9.93 -5.46 -3.89
CA MET A 202 -11.00 -4.51 -4.16
C MET A 202 -12.17 -4.82 -3.24
N THR A 203 -12.60 -3.84 -2.47
CA THR A 203 -13.81 -3.93 -1.63
C THR A 203 -14.76 -2.80 -2.00
N ARG A 204 -16.05 -3.11 -2.14
CA ARG A 204 -17.09 -2.12 -2.40
C ARG A 204 -18.08 -2.11 -1.24
N ASP A 205 -18.31 -0.94 -0.68
CA ASP A 205 -19.32 -0.68 0.34
C ASP A 205 -20.18 0.51 -0.13
N GLY A 206 -21.39 0.20 -0.59
CA GLY A 206 -22.29 1.16 -1.21
C GLY A 206 -21.67 1.92 -2.39
N GLN A 207 -21.49 3.24 -2.20
CA GLN A 207 -20.89 4.17 -3.17
C GLN A 207 -19.37 4.31 -3.02
N THR A 208 -18.75 3.59 -2.10
CA THR A 208 -17.31 3.63 -1.86
C THR A 208 -16.65 2.36 -2.35
N MET A 209 -15.58 2.50 -3.13
CA MET A 209 -14.68 1.42 -3.52
C MET A 209 -13.33 1.66 -2.87
N THR A 210 -12.82 0.68 -2.13
CA THR A 210 -11.47 0.71 -1.59
C THR A 210 -10.60 -0.25 -2.38
N LEU A 211 -9.48 0.26 -2.91
CA LEU A 211 -8.41 -0.55 -3.49
C LEU A 211 -7.28 -0.63 -2.49
N THR A 212 -6.83 -1.84 -2.16
CA THR A 212 -5.73 -2.08 -1.22
C THR A 212 -4.68 -2.93 -1.92
N ARG A 213 -3.43 -2.48 -1.97
CA ARG A 213 -2.35 -3.18 -2.66
C ARG A 213 -2.04 -4.53 -2.00
N ARG A 214 -2.04 -5.62 -2.77
CA ARG A 214 -1.77 -6.98 -2.26
C ARG A 214 -0.31 -7.21 -1.88
N TYR A 215 0.61 -6.72 -2.72
CA TYR A 215 2.07 -6.90 -2.62
C TYR A 215 2.82 -5.78 -3.35
#